data_AF-A0A0D3D7K4-F1
#
_entry.id   AF-A0A0D3D7K4-F1
#
_cell.length_a   1.000
_cell.length_b   1.000
_cell.length_c   1.000
_cell.angle_alpha   90.00
_cell.angle_beta   90.00
_cell.angle_gamma   90.00
#
_symmetry.space_group_name_H-M   'P 1'
#
loop_
_entity.id
_entity.type
_entity.pdbx_description
1 polymer ?
#
loop_
_entity_poly.entity_id
_entity_poly.type
_entity_poly.pdbx_seq_one_letter_code
_entity_poly.pdbx_strand_id
1 'polypeptide(L)'
;MAYYLTDGIYPNWSTFIQSIPLPQGPKADKFAEKQESARKDVERAFGVLQSRFAIVKNPALQWDKEKIGKIMRTCVILHNMIVENERHGYAQINTSEFESGESSKSSKVTTRESIHAGDMLGMRREVRDQEKHARLKLI
;
A
#
# COMPACT_ATOMS: atom_id res chain seq x y z
N MET A 1 -20.43 1.72 4.17
CA MET A 1 -19.28 2.45 3.58
C MET A 1 -18.00 1.76 4.00
N ALA A 2 -17.05 1.62 3.08
CA ALA A 2 -15.74 1.06 3.37
C ALA A 2 -14.75 2.20 3.63
N TYR A 3 -13.90 2.04 4.64
CA TYR A 3 -12.83 2.97 4.98
C TYR A 3 -11.48 2.37 4.62
N TYR A 4 -10.55 3.19 4.12
CA TYR A 4 -9.19 2.80 3.79
C TYR A 4 -8.21 3.45 4.75
N LEU A 5 -7.31 2.65 5.30
CA LEU A 5 -6.19 3.13 6.10
C LEU A 5 -5.17 3.78 5.18
N THR A 6 -4.79 5.02 5.49
CA THR A 6 -3.80 5.78 4.69
C THR A 6 -2.79 6.48 5.59
N ASP A 7 -1.65 6.84 5.01
CA ASP A 7 -0.66 7.70 5.65
C ASP A 7 -0.92 9.19 5.33
N GLY A 8 0.02 10.06 5.72
CA GLY A 8 -0.05 11.50 5.50
C GLY A 8 0.22 11.98 4.07
N ILE A 9 0.60 11.09 3.13
CA ILE A 9 0.82 11.50 1.73
C ILE A 9 -0.47 11.49 0.89
N TYR A 10 -1.55 10.88 1.42
CA TYR A 10 -2.85 10.88 0.75
C TYR A 10 -3.70 12.10 1.12
N PRO A 11 -4.57 12.57 0.21
CA PRO A 11 -5.50 13.65 0.50
C PRO A 11 -6.45 13.33 1.66
N ASN A 12 -6.89 14.36 2.37
CA ASN A 12 -7.91 14.29 3.43
C ASN A 12 -9.32 14.00 2.85
N TRP A 13 -9.59 12.75 2.45
CA TRP A 13 -10.88 12.29 1.92
C TRP A 13 -11.69 11.55 2.97
N SER A 14 -13.02 11.61 2.88
CA SER A 14 -13.94 11.01 3.87
C SER A 14 -13.83 9.49 3.98
N THR A 15 -13.30 8.84 2.94
CA THR A 15 -13.03 7.39 2.94
C THR A 15 -11.63 7.03 3.45
N PHE A 16 -10.74 8.00 3.61
CA PHE A 16 -9.35 7.78 4.02
C PHE A 16 -9.19 8.09 5.50
N ILE A 17 -8.78 7.08 6.25
CA ILE A 17 -8.54 7.17 7.68
C ILE A 17 -7.03 7.22 7.90
N GLN A 18 -6.56 8.41 8.26
CA GLN A 18 -5.17 8.70 8.61
C GLN A 18 -4.92 8.54 10.12
N SER A 19 -3.65 8.36 10.50
CA SER A 19 -3.24 8.46 11.91
C SER A 19 -3.53 9.86 12.43
N ILE A 20 -3.75 9.98 13.73
CA ILE A 20 -3.92 11.28 14.40
C ILE A 20 -2.50 11.81 14.70
N PRO A 21 -2.05 12.90 14.06
CA PRO A 21 -0.77 13.51 14.40
C PRO A 21 -0.89 14.16 15.79
N LEU A 22 0.04 13.83 16.69
CA LEU A 22 0.05 14.26 18.09
C LEU A 22 -1.28 13.91 18.80
N PRO A 23 -1.57 12.61 19.00
CA PRO A 23 -2.79 12.20 19.66
C PRO A 23 -2.89 12.83 21.06
N GLN A 24 -4.10 13.31 21.39
CA GLN A 24 -4.38 13.93 22.68
C GLN A 24 -5.36 13.07 23.45
N GLY A 25 -4.84 12.44 24.51
CA GLY A 25 -5.62 11.65 25.44
C GLY A 25 -5.80 10.18 25.05
N PRO A 26 -6.25 9.34 26.00
CA PRO A 26 -6.07 7.89 25.91
C PRO A 26 -6.78 7.20 24.73
N LYS A 27 -7.84 7.81 24.19
CA LYS A 27 -8.57 7.27 23.04
C LYS A 27 -7.82 7.51 21.73
N ALA A 28 -7.35 8.76 21.53
CA ALA A 28 -6.57 9.13 20.36
C ALA A 28 -5.23 8.38 20.33
N ASP A 29 -4.59 8.19 21.50
CA ASP A 29 -3.33 7.45 21.62
C ASP A 29 -3.50 6.00 21.16
N LYS A 30 -4.51 5.30 21.70
CA LYS A 30 -4.81 3.91 21.31
C LYS A 30 -5.18 3.78 19.85
N PHE A 31 -5.92 4.76 19.32
CA PHE A 31 -6.28 4.77 17.90
C PHE A 31 -5.03 4.89 17.03
N ALA A 32 -4.19 5.90 17.26
CA ALA A 32 -2.95 6.12 16.50
C ALA A 32 -2.03 4.90 16.59
N GLU A 33 -1.85 4.31 17.77
CA GLU A 33 -1.01 3.12 17.97
C GLU A 33 -1.48 1.93 17.12
N LYS A 34 -2.77 1.60 17.15
CA LYS A 34 -3.32 0.47 16.38
C LYS A 34 -3.28 0.74 14.87
N GLN A 35 -3.61 1.96 14.47
CA GLN A 35 -3.64 2.41 13.08
C GLN A 35 -2.23 2.34 12.47
N GLU A 36 -1.23 2.83 13.19
CA GLU A 36 0.17 2.80 12.76
C GLU A 36 0.78 1.41 12.79
N SER A 37 0.43 0.57 13.78
CA SER A 37 0.88 -0.83 13.82
C SER A 37 0.40 -1.59 12.58
N ALA A 38 -0.90 -1.52 12.27
CA ALA A 38 -1.46 -2.18 11.11
C ALA A 38 -0.83 -1.66 9.81
N ARG A 39 -0.59 -0.34 9.72
CA ARG A 39 0.10 0.27 8.57
C ARG A 39 1.52 -0.29 8.41
N LYS A 40 2.30 -0.35 9.49
CA LYS A 40 3.68 -0.89 9.46
C LYS A 40 3.71 -2.34 8.98
N ASP A 41 2.76 -3.16 9.41
CA ASP A 41 2.67 -4.56 8.97
C ASP A 41 2.37 -4.67 7.47
N VAL A 42 1.43 -3.86 6.97
CA VAL A 42 1.09 -3.79 5.54
C VAL A 42 2.30 -3.32 4.73
N GLU A 43 2.94 -2.24 5.14
CA GLU A 43 4.12 -1.70 4.44
C GLU A 43 5.29 -2.68 4.43
N ARG A 44 5.54 -3.36 5.56
CA ARG A 44 6.56 -4.40 5.64
C ARG A 44 6.24 -5.56 4.69
N ALA A 45 5.00 -6.04 4.66
CA ALA A 45 4.58 -7.10 3.75
C ALA A 45 4.73 -6.68 2.28
N PHE A 46 4.31 -5.47 1.93
CA PHE A 46 4.50 -4.93 0.58
C PHE A 46 5.97 -4.77 0.21
N GLY A 47 6.83 -4.31 1.14
CA GLY A 47 8.27 -4.21 0.93
C GLY A 47 8.91 -5.57 0.63
N VAL A 48 8.50 -6.63 1.34
CA VAL A 48 8.94 -8.01 1.06
C VAL A 48 8.45 -8.48 -0.31
N LEU A 49 7.19 -8.25 -0.64
CA LEU A 49 6.65 -8.66 -1.95
C LEU A 49 7.31 -7.88 -3.09
N GLN A 50 7.61 -6.60 -2.92
CA GLN A 50 8.32 -5.78 -3.90
C GLN A 50 9.76 -6.23 -4.09
N SER A 51 10.49 -6.61 -3.02
CA SER A 51 11.87 -7.08 -3.14
C SER A 51 11.95 -8.42 -3.89
N ARG A 52 10.96 -9.30 -3.68
CA ARG A 52 10.89 -10.62 -4.32
C ARG A 52 10.30 -10.60 -5.73
N PHE A 53 9.29 -9.76 -5.98
CA PHE A 53 8.56 -9.73 -7.24
C PHE A 53 8.61 -8.33 -7.88
N ALA A 54 9.47 -8.18 -8.89
CA ALA A 54 9.65 -6.91 -9.63
C ALA A 54 8.33 -6.37 -10.21
N ILE A 55 7.38 -7.25 -10.53
CA ILE A 55 6.05 -6.91 -11.04
C ILE A 55 5.24 -6.01 -10.08
N VAL A 56 5.50 -6.11 -8.76
CA VAL A 56 4.82 -5.32 -7.72
C VAL A 56 5.40 -3.90 -7.60
N LYS A 57 6.60 -3.64 -8.14
CA LYS A 57 7.23 -2.32 -8.11
C LYS A 57 6.67 -1.34 -9.16
N ASN A 58 6.10 -1.87 -10.24
CA ASN A 58 5.64 -1.02 -11.34
C ASN A 58 4.28 -0.38 -11.02
N PRO A 59 4.11 0.93 -11.28
CA PRO A 59 2.84 1.61 -11.09
C PRO A 59 1.73 0.91 -11.87
N ALA A 60 0.70 0.46 -11.18
CA ALA A 60 -0.42 -0.27 -11.77
C ALA A 60 -1.38 0.63 -12.57
N LEU A 61 -0.95 1.83 -12.98
CA LEU A 61 -1.76 2.86 -13.62
C LEU A 61 -2.41 2.41 -14.94
N GLN A 62 -1.83 1.41 -15.61
CA GLN A 62 -2.36 0.84 -16.86
C GLN A 62 -3.15 -0.46 -16.64
N TRP A 63 -3.29 -0.92 -15.39
CA TRP A 63 -3.79 -2.25 -15.10
C TRP A 63 -5.20 -2.15 -14.53
N ASP A 64 -6.08 -3.01 -15.04
CA ASP A 64 -7.41 -3.16 -14.48
C ASP A 64 -7.33 -3.70 -13.04
N LYS A 65 -8.24 -3.24 -12.18
CA LYS A 65 -8.35 -3.63 -10.77
C LYS A 65 -8.42 -5.14 -10.60
N GLU A 66 -9.12 -5.85 -11.49
CA GLU A 66 -9.20 -7.31 -11.44
C GLU A 66 -7.83 -7.95 -11.70
N LYS A 67 -7.08 -7.44 -12.68
CA LYS A 67 -5.72 -7.91 -13.00
C LYS A 67 -4.76 -7.66 -11.84
N ILE A 68 -4.80 -6.45 -11.26
CA ILE A 68 -4.01 -6.12 -10.06
C ILE A 68 -4.32 -7.09 -8.93
N GLY A 69 -5.61 -7.34 -8.67
CA GLY A 69 -6.03 -8.27 -7.62
C GLY A 69 -5.56 -9.71 -7.86
N LYS A 70 -5.59 -10.19 -9.11
CA LYS A 70 -5.05 -11.50 -9.48
C LYS A 70 -3.55 -11.57 -9.24
N ILE A 71 -2.80 -10.56 -9.67
CA ILE A 71 -1.34 -10.51 -9.53
C ILE A 71 -0.93 -10.46 -8.07
N MET A 72 -1.56 -9.60 -7.25
CA MET A 72 -1.29 -9.55 -5.81
C MET A 72 -1.58 -10.88 -5.12
N ARG A 73 -2.71 -11.54 -5.44
CA ARG A 73 -3.01 -12.88 -4.90
C ARG A 73 -1.97 -13.90 -5.30
N THR A 74 -1.56 -13.93 -6.56
CA THR A 74 -0.50 -14.83 -7.04
C THR A 74 0.81 -14.57 -6.32
N CYS A 75 1.24 -13.32 -6.15
CA CYS A 75 2.46 -12.97 -5.41
C CYS A 75 2.41 -13.45 -3.95
N VAL A 76 1.26 -13.29 -3.27
CA VAL A 76 1.08 -13.77 -1.89
C VAL A 76 1.15 -15.30 -1.81
N ILE A 77 0.46 -16.01 -2.72
CA ILE A 77 0.48 -17.48 -2.75
C ILE A 77 1.90 -17.98 -3.03
N LEU A 78 2.58 -17.43 -4.06
CA LEU A 78 3.95 -17.81 -4.39
C LEU A 78 4.92 -17.50 -3.26
N HIS A 79 4.77 -16.35 -2.58
CA HIS A 79 5.59 -16.02 -1.42
C HIS A 79 5.43 -17.08 -0.32
N ASN A 80 4.19 -17.44 0.02
CA ASN A 80 3.93 -18.44 1.04
C ASN A 80 4.49 -19.80 0.64
N MET A 81 4.33 -20.21 -0.62
CA MET A 81 4.90 -21.45 -1.14
C MET A 81 6.44 -21.46 -1.08
N ILE A 82 7.09 -20.35 -1.42
CA ILE A 82 8.56 -20.21 -1.34
C ILE A 82 9.00 -20.30 0.12
N VAL A 83 8.35 -19.57 1.03
CA VAL A 83 8.65 -19.60 2.47
C VAL A 83 8.46 -21.00 3.04
N GLU A 84 7.38 -21.70 2.67
CA GLU A 84 7.17 -23.09 3.08
C GLU A 84 8.25 -24.02 2.52
N ASN A 85 8.60 -23.90 1.25
CA ASN A 85 9.66 -24.70 0.64
C ASN A 85 11.03 -24.44 1.29
N GLU A 86 11.39 -23.17 1.48
CA GLU A 86 12.61 -22.75 2.19
C GLU A 86 12.58 -23.21 3.66
N ARG A 87 11.41 -23.29 4.31
CA ARG A 87 11.27 -23.81 5.67
C ARG A 87 11.65 -25.27 5.81
N HIS A 88 11.40 -26.08 4.79
CA HIS A 88 11.91 -27.45 4.72
C HIS A 88 13.42 -27.50 4.39
N GLY A 89 13.95 -26.45 3.75
CA GLY A 89 15.38 -26.27 3.46
C GLY A 89 16.21 -25.57 4.57
N TYR A 90 15.59 -24.88 5.53
CA TYR A 90 16.27 -24.22 6.66
C TYR A 90 16.91 -25.20 7.64
N ALA A 91 16.66 -26.50 7.49
CA ALA A 91 17.49 -27.52 8.13
C ALA A 91 18.92 -27.57 7.54
N GLN A 92 19.22 -26.91 6.41
CA GLN A 92 20.45 -27.17 5.66
C GLN A 92 21.24 -25.99 5.07
N ILE A 93 20.82 -24.72 5.07
CA ILE A 93 21.59 -23.69 4.33
C ILE A 93 21.89 -22.40 5.12
N ASN A 94 23.17 -22.04 5.06
CA ASN A 94 23.95 -21.04 5.80
C ASN A 94 23.68 -19.60 5.28
N THR A 95 23.63 -18.63 6.21
CA THR A 95 23.07 -17.28 6.05
C THR A 95 24.02 -16.25 5.39
N SER A 96 24.92 -16.64 4.51
CA SER A 96 26.01 -15.74 4.04
C SER A 96 25.77 -14.99 2.72
N GLU A 97 24.60 -15.07 2.08
CA GLU A 97 24.43 -14.59 0.69
C GLU A 97 23.67 -13.25 0.52
N PHE A 98 23.37 -12.52 1.60
CA PHE A 98 22.75 -11.19 1.49
C PHE A 98 23.76 -10.06 1.73
N GLU A 99 24.69 -9.88 0.80
CA GLU A 99 25.39 -8.59 0.64
C GLU A 99 24.98 -7.90 -0.66
N SER A 100 24.73 -6.59 -0.51
CA SER A 100 24.02 -5.69 -1.41
C SER A 100 24.82 -5.37 -2.68
N GLY A 101 24.17 -5.42 -3.85
CA GLY A 101 24.73 -4.94 -5.12
C GLY A 101 23.94 -3.77 -5.67
N GLU A 102 24.50 -2.56 -5.57
CA GLU A 102 24.01 -1.36 -6.26
C GLU A 102 24.08 -1.51 -7.78
N SER A 103 23.07 -1.04 -8.52
CA SER A 103 23.33 -0.59 -9.90
C SER A 103 22.30 0.43 -10.40
N SER A 104 22.86 1.57 -10.80
CA SER A 104 22.22 2.68 -11.49
C SER A 104 21.92 2.33 -12.95
N LYS A 105 20.78 2.78 -13.51
CA LYS A 105 20.72 3.34 -14.89
C LYS A 105 19.41 4.04 -15.24
N SER A 106 19.61 5.04 -16.11
CA SER A 106 18.79 6.20 -16.51
C SER A 106 17.56 5.88 -17.37
N SER A 107 16.52 6.73 -17.29
CA SER A 107 15.27 6.66 -18.05
C SER A 107 15.09 7.87 -18.98
N LYS A 108 14.56 7.63 -20.19
CA LYS A 108 13.96 8.67 -21.07
C LYS A 108 12.52 8.28 -21.38
N VAL A 109 11.58 9.16 -21.05
CA VAL A 109 10.12 9.00 -21.25
C VAL A 109 9.66 9.97 -22.33
N THR A 110 8.77 9.51 -23.23
CA THR A 110 8.05 10.37 -24.18
C THR A 110 6.57 10.39 -23.82
N THR A 111 6.05 11.57 -23.50
CA THR A 111 4.67 11.85 -23.11
C THR A 111 3.76 11.97 -24.32
N ARG A 112 2.55 11.38 -24.29
CA ARG A 112 1.37 11.90 -25.01
C ARG A 112 0.07 11.70 -24.19
N GLU A 113 -0.71 12.78 -24.18
CA GLU A 113 -2.06 13.05 -23.63
C GLU A 113 -3.15 12.16 -24.28
N SER A 114 -4.41 11.98 -23.87
CA SER A 114 -5.31 12.30 -22.74
C SER A 114 -6.70 11.83 -23.20
N ILE A 115 -7.55 11.13 -22.43
CA ILE A 115 -9.00 11.02 -22.78
C ILE A 115 -9.92 10.99 -21.54
N HIS A 116 -10.72 12.07 -21.49
CA HIS A 116 -12.10 12.33 -21.05
C HIS A 116 -12.74 11.86 -19.71
N ALA A 117 -13.44 12.85 -19.13
CA ALA A 117 -13.85 12.98 -17.74
C ALA A 117 -15.37 13.24 -17.60
N GLY A 118 -16.22 12.39 -18.20
CA GLY A 118 -17.67 12.60 -18.22
C GLY A 118 -18.37 12.22 -16.90
N ASP A 119 -18.20 10.98 -16.45
CA ASP A 119 -19.12 10.39 -15.45
C ASP A 119 -18.53 10.21 -14.04
N MET A 120 -17.26 10.60 -13.83
CA MET A 120 -16.54 10.36 -12.57
C MET A 120 -16.67 11.49 -11.53
N LEU A 121 -17.54 12.49 -11.77
CA LEU A 121 -17.62 13.71 -10.97
C LEU A 121 -18.60 13.61 -9.79
N GLY A 122 -19.67 12.81 -9.91
CA GLY A 122 -20.70 12.66 -8.87
C GLY A 122 -20.19 11.95 -7.61
N MET A 123 -19.63 10.75 -7.77
CA MET A 123 -19.04 9.98 -6.68
C MET A 123 -17.80 10.66 -6.08
N ARG A 124 -17.04 11.42 -6.88
CA ARG A 124 -15.87 12.19 -6.39
C ARG A 124 -16.26 13.26 -5.38
N ARG A 125 -17.45 13.85 -5.47
CA ARG A 125 -17.88 14.93 -4.56
C ARG A 125 -18.12 14.42 -3.14
N GLU A 126 -18.70 13.23 -3.00
CA GLU A 126 -19.00 12.66 -1.67
C GLU A 126 -17.76 12.05 -0.97
N VAL A 127 -16.86 11.45 -1.74
CA VAL A 127 -15.55 10.97 -1.23
C VAL A 127 -14.65 12.13 -0.80
N ARG A 128 -14.78 13.30 -1.44
CA ARG A 128 -14.00 14.51 -1.17
C ARG A 128 -14.64 15.42 -0.11
N ASP A 129 -15.75 15.02 0.49
CA ASP A 129 -16.42 15.81 1.52
C ASP A 129 -15.48 16.00 2.74
N GLN A 130 -14.91 17.20 2.85
CA GLN A 130 -13.96 17.57 3.90
C GLN A 130 -14.63 17.70 5.27
N GLU A 131 -15.93 18.00 5.30
CA GLU A 131 -16.71 18.14 6.53
C GLU A 131 -16.94 16.76 7.16
N LYS A 132 -17.30 15.75 6.35
CA LYS A 132 -17.36 14.36 6.80
C LYS A 132 -16.01 13.85 7.29
N HIS A 133 -14.92 14.15 6.58
CA HIS A 133 -13.57 13.77 7.03
C HIS A 133 -13.19 14.42 8.37
N ALA A 134 -13.50 15.70 8.59
CA ALA A 134 -13.24 16.38 9.86
C ALA A 134 -14.02 15.74 11.03
N ARG A 135 -15.27 15.35 10.82
CA ARG A 135 -16.09 14.66 11.83
C ARG A 135 -15.55 13.28 12.21
N LEU A 136 -14.91 12.56 11.27
CA LEU A 136 -14.27 11.28 11.55
C LEU A 136 -12.97 11.40 12.36
N LYS A 137 -12.33 12.58 12.37
CA LYS A 137 -11.15 12.87 13.20
C LYS A 137 -11.50 13.28 14.65
N LEU A 138 -12.78 13.45 14.98
CA LEU A 138 -13.27 13.89 16.30
C LEU A 138 -13.79 12.73 17.19
N ILE A 139 -13.62 11.48 16.77
CA ILE A 139 -13.99 10.27 17.53
C ILE A 139 -12.73 9.69 18.19
#